data_AF-A0A0M8N1L7-F1
#
_entry.id   AF-A0A0M8N1L7-F1
#
_cell.length_a   1.000
_cell.length_b   1.000
_cell.length_c   1.000
_cell.angle_alpha   90.00
_cell.angle_beta   90.00
_cell.angle_gamma   90.00
#
_symmetry.space_group_name_H-M   'P 1'
#
loop_
_entity.id
_entity.type
_entity.pdbx_description
1 polymer ?
#
loop_
_entity_poly.entity_id
_entity_poly.type
_entity_poly.pdbx_seq_one_letter_code
_entity_poly.pdbx_strand_id
1 'polypeptide(L)'
;MAVPHTFQTLFAVPLSCDGCVKSVSDALYRLGGITRVEANLQDQLISVQGSVAPSAIVQTIQETGKDAILRGSGASNSAAVSILETYAESIAREASADPDRAVRGLARMVQVSPERTLVDLTVRGVSPGTYRATIREYGNLAEGAASAGPVWRGTAAAAGAASGPGSGSGSGSGSDFKGCLGEVQVAQDGRGSAFADHGFQIWEAIGHALVLTRQEEREGGRLANDEDTVVGVIARSAGVWENDKTVCSCTGKTLWEERRDEVQKGML
;
A
#
# COMPACT_ATOMS: atom_id res chain seq x y z
N MET A 1 2.12 10.65 -10.43
CA MET A 1 3.42 10.94 -9.80
C MET A 1 4.41 9.87 -10.22
N ALA A 2 5.53 10.25 -10.82
CA ALA A 2 6.57 9.33 -11.25
C ALA A 2 7.78 9.46 -10.31
N VAL A 3 8.46 8.34 -10.03
CA VAL A 3 9.67 8.29 -9.20
C VAL A 3 10.92 8.05 -10.07
N PRO A 4 12.15 8.26 -9.58
CA PRO A 4 13.35 8.08 -10.40
C PRO A 4 13.69 6.61 -10.72
N HIS A 5 12.99 5.65 -10.11
CA HIS A 5 13.27 4.23 -10.25
C HIS A 5 12.19 3.50 -11.04
N THR A 6 12.61 2.66 -11.99
CA THR A 6 11.69 1.82 -12.77
C THR A 6 11.48 0.48 -12.09
N PHE A 7 10.25 -0.03 -12.12
CA PHE A 7 9.87 -1.35 -11.66
C PHE A 7 8.82 -1.96 -12.60
N GLN A 8 8.60 -3.27 -12.45
CA GLN A 8 7.61 -4.00 -13.22
C GLN A 8 6.36 -4.25 -12.35
N THR A 9 5.20 -4.13 -12.98
CA THR A 9 3.90 -4.45 -12.39
C THR A 9 3.12 -5.32 -13.35
N LEU A 10 2.35 -6.27 -12.82
CA LEU A 10 1.52 -7.17 -13.62
C LEU A 10 0.06 -6.95 -13.24
N PHE A 11 -0.81 -6.80 -14.22
CA PHE A 11 -2.25 -6.62 -14.03
C PHE A 11 -3.03 -7.68 -14.79
N ALA A 12 -4.12 -8.18 -14.19
CA ALA A 12 -5.17 -8.88 -14.90
C ALA A 12 -6.20 -7.87 -15.38
N VAL A 13 -6.50 -7.89 -16.68
CA VAL A 13 -7.37 -6.92 -17.36
C VAL A 13 -8.26 -7.70 -18.34
N PRO A 14 -9.60 -7.54 -18.32
CA PRO A 14 -10.48 -8.27 -19.21
C PRO A 14 -10.36 -7.71 -20.62
N LEU A 15 -9.51 -8.35 -21.42
CA LEU A 15 -9.23 -8.01 -22.81
C LEU A 15 -9.99 -8.96 -23.73
N SER A 16 -10.69 -8.40 -24.72
CA SER A 16 -11.53 -9.16 -25.66
C SER A 16 -11.02 -9.15 -27.09
N CYS A 17 -10.08 -8.26 -27.43
CA CYS A 17 -9.47 -8.15 -28.77
C CYS A 17 -8.19 -7.31 -28.75
N ASP A 18 -7.44 -7.33 -29.85
CA ASP A 18 -6.24 -6.49 -30.04
C ASP A 18 -6.54 -4.98 -30.02
N GLY A 19 -7.74 -4.58 -30.41
CA GLY A 19 -8.19 -3.19 -30.27
C GLY A 19 -8.26 -2.73 -28.82
N CYS A 20 -8.68 -3.61 -27.90
CA CYS A 20 -8.66 -3.34 -26.46
C CYS A 20 -7.23 -3.22 -25.94
N VAL A 21 -6.34 -4.12 -26.40
CA VAL A 21 -4.91 -4.08 -26.05
C VAL A 21 -4.30 -2.75 -26.44
N LYS A 22 -4.54 -2.31 -27.68
CA LYS A 22 -4.07 -1.02 -28.18
C LYS A 22 -4.62 0.15 -27.38
N SER A 23 -5.94 0.19 -27.14
CA SER A 23 -6.58 1.27 -26.37
C SER A 23 -5.98 1.41 -24.97
N VAL A 24 -5.76 0.30 -24.27
CA VAL A 24 -5.16 0.32 -22.93
C VAL A 24 -3.70 0.75 -22.99
N SER A 25 -2.93 0.20 -23.94
CA SER A 25 -1.50 0.53 -24.10
C SER A 25 -1.30 2.01 -24.42
N ASP A 26 -2.10 2.56 -25.35
CA ASP A 26 -2.06 3.96 -25.76
C ASP A 26 -2.46 4.91 -24.61
N ALA A 27 -3.34 4.49 -23.70
CA ALA A 27 -3.68 5.25 -22.51
C ALA A 27 -2.52 5.25 -21.50
N LEU A 28 -1.92 4.08 -21.25
CA LEU A 28 -0.81 3.93 -20.31
C LEU A 28 0.44 4.72 -20.72
N TYR A 29 0.79 4.73 -22.00
CA TYR A 29 1.94 5.51 -22.48
C TYR A 29 1.77 7.04 -22.31
N ARG A 30 0.54 7.54 -22.13
CA ARG A 30 0.29 8.98 -21.87
C ARG A 30 0.60 9.40 -20.44
N LEU A 31 0.71 8.48 -19.49
CA LEU A 31 0.95 8.81 -18.08
C LEU A 31 2.33 9.43 -17.83
N GLY A 32 3.27 9.27 -18.77
CA GLY A 32 4.67 9.66 -18.59
C GLY A 32 5.39 8.74 -17.59
N GLY A 33 6.63 8.35 -17.88
CA GLY A 33 7.39 7.44 -17.02
C GLY A 33 7.08 5.94 -17.22
N ILE A 34 6.16 5.60 -18.13
CA ILE A 34 6.01 4.23 -18.65
C ILE A 34 7.01 4.01 -19.77
N THR A 35 7.83 2.97 -19.66
CA THR A 35 8.87 2.64 -20.65
C THR A 35 8.48 1.44 -21.51
N ARG A 36 7.65 0.52 -20.99
CA ARG A 36 7.21 -0.66 -21.73
C ARG A 36 5.84 -1.12 -21.24
N VAL A 37 4.97 -1.46 -22.19
CA VAL A 37 3.69 -2.15 -21.95
C VAL A 37 3.68 -3.42 -22.81
N GLU A 38 3.42 -4.56 -22.19
CA GLU A 38 3.25 -5.84 -22.87
C GLU A 38 1.92 -6.44 -22.46
N ALA A 39 1.08 -6.75 -23.44
CA ALA A 39 -0.20 -7.39 -23.19
C ALA A 39 -0.18 -8.83 -23.70
N ASN A 40 -0.80 -9.71 -22.94
CA ASN A 40 -1.11 -11.07 -23.34
C ASN A 40 -2.63 -11.22 -23.36
N LEU A 41 -3.21 -11.26 -24.55
CA LEU A 41 -4.65 -11.37 -24.75
C LEU A 41 -5.19 -12.72 -24.28
N GLN A 42 -4.44 -13.81 -24.47
CA GLN A 42 -4.83 -15.16 -24.08
C GLN A 42 -4.96 -15.28 -22.56
N ASP A 43 -3.96 -14.78 -21.84
CA ASP A 43 -3.92 -14.86 -20.38
C ASP A 43 -4.63 -13.68 -19.69
N GLN A 44 -5.12 -12.71 -20.48
CA GLN A 44 -5.76 -11.48 -19.99
C GLN A 44 -4.85 -10.67 -19.05
N LEU A 45 -3.57 -10.56 -19.40
CA LEU A 45 -2.55 -9.91 -18.59
C LEU A 45 -1.96 -8.69 -19.29
N ILE A 46 -1.61 -7.67 -18.51
CA ILE A 46 -0.80 -6.53 -18.95
C ILE A 46 0.37 -6.35 -17.98
N SER A 47 1.58 -6.48 -18.51
CA SER A 47 2.83 -6.16 -17.84
C SER A 47 3.23 -4.73 -18.17
N VAL A 48 3.50 -3.94 -17.13
CA VAL A 48 3.87 -2.52 -17.25
C VAL A 48 5.21 -2.31 -16.57
N GLN A 49 6.17 -1.78 -17.32
CA GLN A 49 7.45 -1.32 -16.81
C GLN A 49 7.50 0.20 -16.83
N GLY A 50 7.89 0.80 -15.71
CA GLY A 50 7.97 2.24 -15.59
C GLY A 50 8.16 2.68 -14.15
N SER A 51 7.96 3.96 -13.88
CA SER A 51 8.11 4.55 -12.55
C SER A 51 6.82 5.18 -12.01
N VAL A 52 5.68 4.75 -12.54
CA VAL A 52 4.35 5.26 -12.19
C VAL A 52 3.74 4.38 -11.09
N ALA A 53 3.03 5.02 -10.14
CA ALA A 53 2.31 4.33 -9.08
C ALA A 53 1.32 3.26 -9.62
N PRO A 54 1.26 2.05 -9.03
CA PRO A 54 0.29 1.04 -9.43
C PRO A 54 -1.17 1.54 -9.39
N SER A 55 -1.53 2.35 -8.38
CA SER A 55 -2.85 3.00 -8.28
C SER A 55 -3.20 3.85 -9.50
N ALA A 56 -2.26 4.65 -10.00
CA ALA A 56 -2.46 5.48 -11.20
C ALA A 56 -2.59 4.64 -12.48
N ILE A 57 -1.85 3.54 -12.58
CA ILE A 57 -1.97 2.58 -13.69
C ILE A 57 -3.37 1.95 -13.69
N VAL A 58 -3.87 1.50 -12.53
CA VAL A 58 -5.22 0.94 -12.39
C VAL A 58 -6.28 1.96 -12.81
N GLN A 59 -6.19 3.19 -12.30
CA GLN A 59 -7.13 4.27 -12.65
C GLN A 59 -7.15 4.52 -14.17
N THR A 60 -5.98 4.57 -14.79
CA THR A 60 -5.87 4.81 -16.25
C THR A 60 -6.47 3.68 -17.07
N ILE A 61 -6.30 2.42 -16.63
CA ILE A 61 -6.98 1.28 -17.28
C ILE A 61 -8.49 1.41 -17.12
N GLN A 62 -8.98 1.80 -15.94
CA GLN A 62 -10.40 2.04 -15.66
C GLN A 62 -11.01 3.15 -16.52
N GLU A 63 -10.27 4.21 -16.80
CA GLU A 63 -10.69 5.28 -17.71
C GLU A 63 -10.90 4.80 -19.15
N THR A 64 -10.32 3.66 -19.54
CA THR A 64 -10.62 3.00 -20.84
C THR A 64 -11.90 2.15 -20.82
N GLY A 65 -12.62 2.14 -19.69
CA GLY A 65 -13.80 1.29 -19.48
C GLY A 65 -13.46 -0.16 -19.15
N LYS A 66 -12.21 -0.47 -18.81
CA LYS A 66 -11.74 -1.81 -18.45
C LYS A 66 -11.35 -1.87 -17.00
N ASP A 67 -11.61 -3.00 -16.37
CA ASP A 67 -11.22 -3.18 -14.97
C ASP A 67 -9.80 -3.75 -14.85
N ALA A 68 -9.14 -3.54 -13.71
CA ALA A 68 -7.75 -3.98 -13.51
C ALA A 68 -7.47 -4.50 -12.10
N ILE A 69 -6.87 -5.68 -12.01
CA ILE A 69 -6.44 -6.30 -10.75
C ILE A 69 -4.92 -6.41 -10.76
N LEU A 70 -4.24 -5.80 -9.78
CA LEU A 70 -2.81 -5.98 -9.60
C LEU A 70 -2.51 -7.43 -9.19
N ARG A 71 -1.64 -8.09 -9.96
CA ARG A 71 -1.22 -9.49 -9.79
C ARG A 71 0.12 -9.63 -9.09
N GLY A 72 1.00 -8.66 -9.27
CA GLY A 72 2.32 -8.66 -8.65
C GLY A 72 3.08 -7.39 -8.98
N SER A 73 4.10 -7.09 -8.19
CA SER A 73 4.95 -5.91 -8.38
C SER A 73 6.40 -6.23 -7.97
N GLY A 74 7.36 -5.73 -8.73
CA GLY A 74 8.77 -5.99 -8.48
C GLY A 74 9.17 -7.46 -8.66
N ALA A 75 10.38 -7.77 -8.19
CA ALA A 75 10.93 -9.12 -8.15
C ALA A 75 10.35 -9.95 -7.00
N SER A 76 10.69 -11.25 -6.98
CA SER A 76 10.41 -12.15 -5.86
C SER A 76 10.82 -11.59 -4.50
N ASN A 77 9.95 -11.72 -3.49
CA ASN A 77 10.17 -11.21 -2.12
C ASN A 77 10.46 -9.71 -1.99
N SER A 78 10.19 -8.92 -3.03
CA SER A 78 10.43 -7.47 -3.05
C SER A 78 9.15 -6.64 -2.89
N ALA A 79 8.02 -7.28 -2.57
CA ALA A 79 6.73 -6.61 -2.42
C ALA A 79 6.08 -6.89 -1.07
N ALA A 80 5.37 -5.87 -0.57
CA ALA A 80 4.55 -5.97 0.63
C ALA A 80 3.23 -5.23 0.45
N VAL A 81 2.27 -5.56 1.28
CA VAL A 81 0.95 -4.93 1.31
C VAL A 81 0.50 -4.75 2.75
N SER A 82 -0.20 -3.65 3.03
CA SER A 82 -0.88 -3.41 4.29
C SER A 82 -2.31 -2.96 3.99
N ILE A 83 -3.29 -3.74 4.46
CA ILE A 83 -4.71 -3.41 4.39
C ILE A 83 -5.02 -2.60 5.65
N LEU A 84 -5.47 -1.37 5.48
CA LEU A 84 -5.64 -0.43 6.58
C LEU A 84 -7.10 -0.42 7.02
N GLU A 85 -7.32 -0.76 8.28
CA GLU A 85 -8.64 -0.89 8.90
C GLU A 85 -8.75 0.05 10.10
N THR A 86 -9.96 0.51 10.39
CA THR A 86 -10.25 1.25 11.62
C THR A 86 -10.71 0.31 12.73
N TYR A 87 -10.24 0.59 13.95
CA TYR A 87 -10.62 -0.11 15.18
C TYR A 87 -11.53 0.75 16.07
N ALA A 88 -12.10 1.82 15.52
CA ALA A 88 -13.03 2.69 16.25
C ALA A 88 -14.23 1.88 16.77
N GLU A 89 -14.58 2.05 18.04
CA GLU A 89 -15.68 1.28 18.66
C GLU A 89 -17.04 1.49 17.97
N SER A 90 -17.29 2.69 17.45
CA SER A 90 -18.48 3.02 16.67
C SER A 90 -18.61 2.09 15.45
N ILE A 91 -17.50 1.89 14.74
CA ILE A 91 -17.43 1.09 13.53
C ILE A 91 -17.29 -0.40 13.86
N ALA A 92 -16.57 -0.77 14.93
CA ALA A 92 -16.42 -2.16 15.35
C ALA A 92 -17.77 -2.83 15.68
N ARG A 93 -18.71 -2.06 16.25
CA ARG A 93 -20.08 -2.53 16.48
C ARG A 93 -20.85 -2.78 15.19
N GLU A 94 -20.64 -1.96 14.16
CA GLU A 94 -21.24 -2.16 12.84
C GLU A 94 -20.55 -3.24 12.01
N ALA A 95 -19.22 -3.38 12.15
CA ALA A 95 -18.39 -4.37 11.46
C ALA A 95 -18.62 -5.79 11.98
N SER A 96 -19.21 -5.94 13.17
CA SER A 96 -19.67 -7.25 13.66
C SER A 96 -20.74 -7.90 12.76
N ALA A 97 -21.41 -7.10 11.92
CA ALA A 97 -22.34 -7.58 10.89
C ALA A 97 -21.68 -7.71 9.50
N ASP A 98 -20.63 -6.94 9.20
CA ASP A 98 -19.86 -7.00 7.96
C ASP A 98 -18.40 -6.51 8.19
N PRO A 99 -17.44 -7.43 8.37
CA PRO A 99 -16.05 -7.08 8.71
C PRO A 99 -15.37 -6.20 7.66
N ASP A 100 -15.78 -6.32 6.40
CA ASP A 100 -15.21 -5.55 5.28
C ASP A 100 -15.50 -4.04 5.41
N ARG A 101 -16.51 -3.65 6.19
CA ARG A 101 -16.82 -2.23 6.49
C ARG A 101 -15.76 -1.56 7.36
N ALA A 102 -14.74 -2.25 7.85
CA ALA A 102 -13.61 -1.64 8.56
C ALA A 102 -12.48 -1.17 7.64
N VAL A 103 -12.38 -1.69 6.40
CA VAL A 103 -11.29 -1.35 5.47
C VAL A 103 -11.45 0.07 4.96
N ARG A 104 -10.40 0.87 5.16
CA ARG A 104 -10.34 2.29 4.79
C ARG A 104 -9.18 2.61 3.86
N GLY A 105 -8.18 1.75 3.76
CA GLY A 105 -7.05 2.04 2.90
C GLY A 105 -6.21 0.82 2.52
N LEU A 106 -5.26 1.08 1.64
CA LEU A 106 -4.32 0.08 1.14
C LEU A 106 -2.97 0.75 0.90
N ALA A 107 -1.93 0.20 1.52
CA ALA A 107 -0.54 0.52 1.21
C ALA A 107 0.08 -0.64 0.42
N ARG A 108 0.62 -0.34 -0.76
CA ARG A 108 1.41 -1.30 -1.56
C ARG A 108 2.85 -0.84 -1.55
N MET A 109 3.76 -1.76 -1.32
CA MET A 109 5.18 -1.47 -1.22
C MET A 109 5.96 -2.31 -2.21
N VAL A 110 6.91 -1.70 -2.90
CA VAL A 110 7.76 -2.37 -3.90
C VAL A 110 9.19 -1.89 -3.72
N GLN A 111 10.08 -2.81 -3.35
CA GLN A 111 11.50 -2.54 -3.30
C GLN A 111 12.06 -2.48 -4.71
N VAL A 112 12.62 -1.33 -5.07
CA VAL A 112 13.14 -1.04 -6.43
C VAL A 112 14.66 -1.03 -6.49
N SER A 113 15.31 -1.03 -5.33
CA SER A 113 16.76 -1.28 -5.18
C SER A 113 17.05 -1.82 -3.77
N PRO A 114 18.28 -2.27 -3.46
CA PRO A 114 18.65 -2.73 -2.12
C PRO A 114 18.43 -1.71 -0.98
N GLU A 115 18.26 -0.42 -1.29
CA GLU A 115 18.11 0.65 -0.29
C GLU A 115 16.84 1.49 -0.48
N ARG A 116 16.03 1.20 -1.51
CA ARG A 116 14.88 2.04 -1.90
C ARG A 116 13.61 1.20 -2.04
N THR A 117 12.56 1.64 -1.34
CA THR A 117 11.22 1.06 -1.41
C THR A 117 10.22 2.16 -1.76
N LEU A 118 9.42 1.90 -2.79
CA LEU A 118 8.30 2.73 -3.16
C LEU A 118 7.07 2.33 -2.37
N VAL A 119 6.33 3.31 -1.86
CA VAL A 119 5.07 3.10 -1.13
C VAL A 119 3.96 3.84 -1.88
N ASP A 120 2.99 3.07 -2.37
CA ASP A 120 1.72 3.52 -2.98
C ASP A 120 0.61 3.36 -1.94
N LEU A 121 0.23 4.47 -1.32
CA LEU A 121 -0.74 4.53 -0.25
C LEU A 121 -2.03 5.18 -0.75
N THR A 122 -3.15 4.51 -0.51
CA THR A 122 -4.49 5.02 -0.81
C THR A 122 -5.38 4.88 0.43
N VAL A 123 -6.23 5.87 0.68
CA VAL A 123 -7.20 5.89 1.77
C VAL A 123 -8.54 6.44 1.26
N ARG A 124 -9.63 5.96 1.85
CA ARG A 124 -11.00 6.38 1.57
C ARG A 124 -11.86 6.30 2.84
N GLY A 125 -12.97 7.03 2.84
CA GLY A 125 -13.99 6.93 3.90
C GLY A 125 -13.48 7.39 5.27
N VAL A 126 -12.49 8.28 5.27
CA VAL A 126 -11.98 8.98 6.45
C VAL A 126 -12.22 10.47 6.29
N SER A 127 -12.17 11.24 7.37
CA SER A 127 -12.45 12.67 7.34
C SER A 127 -11.45 13.44 6.46
N PRO A 128 -11.86 14.55 5.81
CA PRO A 128 -10.93 15.42 5.10
C PRO A 128 -9.88 16.00 6.04
N GLY A 129 -8.62 16.05 5.58
CA GLY A 129 -7.51 16.59 6.37
C GLY A 129 -6.15 16.00 6.03
N THR A 130 -5.15 16.36 6.83
CA THR A 130 -3.78 15.86 6.70
C THR A 130 -3.56 14.70 7.67
N TYR A 131 -3.11 13.57 7.13
CA TYR A 131 -2.80 12.37 7.89
C TYR A 131 -1.31 12.09 7.83
N ARG A 132 -0.73 11.60 8.92
CA ARG A 132 0.65 11.14 8.99
C ARG A 132 0.70 9.63 8.79
N ALA A 133 1.53 9.18 7.87
CA ALA A 133 1.78 7.76 7.63
C ALA A 133 3.05 7.31 8.37
N THR A 134 2.92 6.32 9.26
CA THR A 134 4.05 5.78 10.03
C THR A 134 4.07 4.25 10.04
N ILE A 135 5.26 3.66 9.87
CA ILE A 135 5.53 2.26 10.22
C ILE A 135 5.82 2.22 11.72
N ARG A 136 5.22 1.26 12.41
CA ARG A 136 5.27 1.10 13.87
C ARG A 136 6.22 0.00 14.27
N GLU A 137 6.77 0.09 15.47
CA GLU A 137 7.71 -0.91 16.01
C GLU A 137 7.12 -2.31 16.03
N TYR A 138 5.80 -2.45 16.26
CA TYR A 138 5.13 -3.75 16.36
C TYR A 138 4.01 -3.90 15.33
N GLY A 139 3.89 -5.08 14.74
CA GLY A 139 2.68 -5.54 14.04
C GLY A 139 1.62 -6.11 14.98
N ASN A 140 1.47 -5.56 16.18
CA ASN A 140 0.50 -6.03 17.17
C ASN A 140 -0.77 -5.18 17.12
N LEU A 141 -1.87 -5.77 16.63
CA LEU A 141 -3.18 -5.12 16.52
C LEU A 141 -4.20 -5.63 17.55
N ALA A 142 -3.75 -6.25 18.65
CA ALA A 142 -4.64 -6.76 19.71
C ALA A 142 -5.54 -5.66 20.31
N GLU A 143 -5.05 -4.42 20.37
CA GLU A 143 -5.79 -3.22 20.76
C GLU A 143 -5.80 -2.19 19.62
N GLY A 144 -5.81 -2.64 18.36
CA GLY A 144 -5.72 -1.76 17.18
C GLY A 144 -4.42 -0.97 17.13
N ALA A 145 -4.49 0.33 16.82
CA ALA A 145 -3.32 1.20 16.74
C ALA A 145 -2.67 1.42 18.12
N ALA A 146 -3.43 1.26 19.21
CA ALA A 146 -2.95 1.48 20.58
C ALA A 146 -1.91 0.45 21.05
N SER A 147 -1.82 -0.72 20.38
CA SER A 147 -0.85 -1.78 20.66
C SER A 147 0.30 -1.86 19.66
N ALA A 148 0.33 -0.99 18.64
CA ALA A 148 1.34 -1.03 17.58
C ALA A 148 2.72 -0.47 18.01
N GLY A 149 2.83 0.13 19.19
CA GLY A 149 4.08 0.68 19.72
C GLY A 149 4.49 2.02 19.08
N PRO A 150 5.70 2.52 19.35
CA PRO A 150 6.20 3.79 18.79
C PRO A 150 6.47 3.70 17.28
N VAL A 151 6.80 4.83 16.65
CA VAL A 151 7.29 4.83 15.26
C VAL A 151 8.57 4.02 15.16
N TRP A 152 8.62 3.12 14.18
CA TRP A 152 9.76 2.24 13.92
C TRP A 152 10.97 3.07 13.51
N ARG A 153 12.09 2.88 14.22
CA ARG A 153 13.32 3.65 14.00
C ARG A 153 14.20 3.06 12.89
N GLY A 154 13.93 1.83 12.48
CA GLY A 154 14.83 1.03 11.65
C GLY A 154 15.37 -0.15 12.44
N THR A 155 15.70 -1.24 11.75
CA THR A 155 16.51 -2.28 12.39
C THR A 155 17.89 -1.70 12.63
N ALA A 156 18.30 -1.56 13.90
CA ALA A 156 19.71 -1.40 14.19
C ALA A 156 20.38 -2.61 13.54
N ALA A 157 21.19 -2.38 12.50
CA ALA A 157 21.97 -3.44 11.89
C ALA A 157 22.59 -4.26 13.02
N ALA A 158 22.39 -5.58 12.98
CA ALA A 158 22.85 -6.54 13.96
C ALA A 158 24.13 -6.06 14.66
N ALA A 159 24.08 -5.98 16.00
CA ALA A 159 25.21 -5.61 16.85
C ALA A 159 26.54 -6.16 16.31
N GLY A 160 27.34 -5.31 15.68
CA GLY A 160 28.50 -5.76 14.91
C GLY A 160 29.37 -4.69 14.26
N ALA A 161 29.05 -3.40 14.40
CA ALA A 161 29.99 -2.33 14.07
C ALA A 161 30.15 -1.43 15.31
N ALA A 162 31.33 -1.51 15.90
CA ALA A 162 31.75 -0.68 17.01
C ALA A 162 31.60 0.81 16.66
N SER A 163 30.80 1.52 17.43
CA SER A 163 30.97 2.95 17.65
C SER A 163 31.11 3.14 19.15
N GLY A 164 32.28 3.64 19.56
CA GLY A 164 32.64 3.95 20.95
C GLY A 164 31.70 4.99 21.58
N PRO A 165 31.96 5.40 22.83
CA PRO A 165 31.07 6.27 23.58
C PRO A 165 31.11 7.69 23.02
N GLY A 166 30.30 7.94 21.99
CA GLY A 166 29.99 9.26 21.48
C GLY A 166 28.79 9.79 22.22
N SER A 167 29.05 10.70 23.15
CA SER A 167 28.07 11.60 23.73
C SER A 167 27.23 12.26 22.65
N GLY A 168 25.92 12.07 22.69
CA GLY A 168 24.98 12.79 21.85
C GLY A 168 23.61 12.78 22.48
N SER A 169 23.34 13.75 23.36
CA SER A 169 21.98 14.15 23.70
C SER A 169 21.34 14.73 22.44
N GLY A 170 20.79 13.87 21.59
CA GLY A 170 20.03 14.26 20.41
C GLY A 170 18.56 14.27 20.77
N SER A 171 17.99 15.45 20.97
CA SER A 171 16.56 15.67 20.80
C SER A 171 16.27 15.43 19.31
N GLY A 172 15.99 14.17 18.97
CA GLY A 172 15.76 13.75 17.60
C GLY A 172 14.43 14.30 17.13
N SER A 173 14.47 15.22 16.16
CA SER A 173 13.30 15.56 15.35
C SER A 173 12.69 14.26 14.81
N GLY A 174 11.37 14.10 14.89
CA GLY A 174 10.67 12.90 14.40
C GLY A 174 10.89 12.58 12.91
N SER A 175 11.60 13.43 12.16
CA SER A 175 12.01 13.21 10.77
C SER A 175 13.05 12.10 10.56
N ASP A 176 13.74 11.66 11.62
CA ASP A 176 14.93 10.80 11.46
C ASP A 176 14.60 9.29 11.56
N PHE A 177 13.33 8.92 11.75
CA PHE A 177 12.91 7.52 11.81
C PHE A 177 12.65 6.95 10.42
N LYS A 178 13.20 5.76 10.13
CA LYS A 178 12.90 5.03 8.89
C LYS A 178 11.41 4.77 8.70
N GLY A 179 10.65 4.67 9.79
CA GLY A 179 9.20 4.47 9.75
C GLY A 179 8.38 5.70 9.41
N CYS A 180 8.96 6.90 9.29
CA CYS A 180 8.20 8.08 8.89
C CYS A 180 8.01 8.12 7.37
N LEU A 181 6.77 7.90 6.92
CA LEU A 181 6.43 7.86 5.49
C LEU A 181 5.89 9.20 4.94
N GLY A 182 5.80 10.22 5.80
CA GLY A 182 5.32 11.55 5.43
C GLY A 182 3.82 11.72 5.63
N GLU A 183 3.23 12.62 4.85
CA GLU A 183 1.84 13.03 5.00
C GLU A 183 1.00 12.70 3.77
N VAL A 184 -0.26 12.36 4.01
CA VAL A 184 -1.30 12.14 3.00
C VAL A 184 -2.37 13.20 3.16
N GLN A 185 -2.67 13.91 2.08
CA GLN A 185 -3.79 14.84 2.04
C GLN A 185 -5.06 14.10 1.62
N VAL A 186 -6.08 14.15 2.46
CA VAL A 186 -7.42 13.59 2.20
C VAL A 186 -8.34 14.73 1.78
N ALA A 187 -8.91 14.60 0.60
CA ALA A 187 -9.82 15.57 -0.01
C ALA A 187 -11.21 15.53 0.63
N GLN A 188 -12.08 16.45 0.20
CA GLN A 188 -13.44 16.61 0.75
C GLN A 188 -14.35 15.41 0.50
N ASP A 189 -14.04 14.57 -0.50
CA ASP A 189 -14.74 13.31 -0.77
C ASP A 189 -14.24 12.14 0.12
N GLY A 190 -13.37 12.44 1.09
CA GLY A 190 -12.82 11.47 2.02
C GLY A 190 -11.78 10.54 1.40
N ARG A 191 -11.23 10.88 0.22
CA ARG A 191 -10.19 10.10 -0.47
C ARG A 191 -8.84 10.80 -0.46
N GLY A 192 -7.77 10.02 -0.33
CA GLY A 192 -6.40 10.51 -0.37
C GLY A 192 -5.46 9.47 -0.96
N SER A 193 -4.37 9.93 -1.57
CA SER A 193 -3.33 9.07 -2.11
C SER A 193 -1.96 9.71 -1.97
N ALA A 194 -0.93 8.91 -1.70
CA ALA A 194 0.46 9.32 -1.73
C ALA A 194 1.33 8.25 -2.40
N PHE A 195 2.33 8.70 -3.14
CA PHE A 195 3.32 7.82 -3.76
C PHE A 195 4.71 8.40 -3.53
N ALA A 196 5.52 7.70 -2.74
CA ALA A 196 6.79 8.21 -2.27
C ALA A 196 7.86 7.12 -2.17
N ASP A 197 9.12 7.54 -2.15
CA ASP A 197 10.29 6.68 -2.17
C ASP A 197 11.07 6.78 -0.85
N HIS A 198 11.22 5.65 -0.17
CA HIS A 198 11.70 5.54 1.21
C HIS A 198 12.95 4.65 1.35
N GLY A 199 13.76 4.97 2.36
CA GLY A 199 15.05 4.32 2.64
C GLY A 199 14.95 3.09 3.55
N PHE A 200 14.29 2.03 3.09
CA PHE A 200 14.26 0.74 3.79
C PHE A 200 14.09 -0.43 2.82
N GLN A 201 14.45 -1.62 3.28
CA GLN A 201 14.19 -2.88 2.56
C GLN A 201 12.88 -3.51 3.03
N ILE A 202 12.17 -4.19 2.14
CA ILE A 202 10.87 -4.78 2.44
C ILE A 202 10.94 -5.75 3.62
N TRP A 203 11.99 -6.58 3.69
CA TRP A 203 12.16 -7.53 4.78
C TRP A 203 12.28 -6.86 6.15
N GLU A 204 12.77 -5.61 6.22
CA GLU A 204 12.85 -4.84 7.46
C GLU A 204 11.45 -4.41 7.95
N ALA A 205 10.49 -4.26 7.04
CA ALA A 205 9.14 -3.77 7.34
C ALA A 205 8.10 -4.89 7.50
N ILE A 206 8.33 -6.09 6.95
CA ILE A 206 7.41 -7.23 7.10
C ILE A 206 7.18 -7.55 8.58
N GLY A 207 5.91 -7.63 8.99
CA GLY A 207 5.53 -7.94 10.37
C GLY A 207 5.44 -6.72 11.29
N HIS A 208 5.76 -5.53 10.80
CA HIS A 208 5.43 -4.26 11.45
C HIS A 208 3.99 -3.83 11.09
N ALA A 209 3.43 -2.86 11.82
CA ALA A 209 2.17 -2.23 11.42
C ALA A 209 2.43 -0.93 10.65
N LEU A 210 1.59 -0.61 9.67
CA LEU A 210 1.48 0.73 9.10
C LEU A 210 0.25 1.41 9.70
N VAL A 211 0.42 2.65 10.16
CA VAL A 211 -0.63 3.50 10.69
C VAL A 211 -0.76 4.75 9.84
N LEU A 212 -2.00 5.17 9.61
CA LEU A 212 -2.34 6.49 9.10
C LEU A 212 -3.28 7.17 10.11
N THR A 213 -2.87 8.32 10.65
CA THR A 213 -3.62 9.03 11.70
C THR A 213 -3.49 10.55 11.59
N ARG A 214 -4.48 11.28 12.10
CA ARG A 214 -4.44 12.74 12.29
C ARG A 214 -3.89 13.15 13.66
N GLN A 215 -3.69 12.19 14.56
CA GLN A 215 -3.27 12.46 15.93
C GLN A 215 -1.83 12.98 15.98
N GLU A 216 -1.57 13.89 16.92
CA GLU A 216 -0.20 14.30 17.23
C GLU A 216 0.51 13.18 17.97
N GLU A 217 1.53 12.60 17.34
CA GLU A 217 2.36 11.56 17.93
C GLU A 217 3.33 12.16 18.95
N ARG A 218 2.95 12.14 20.23
CA ARG A 218 3.84 12.50 21.34
C ARG A 218 4.73 11.32 21.72
N GLU A 219 5.97 11.59 22.11
CA GLU A 219 6.90 10.54 22.55
C GLU A 219 6.32 9.76 23.75
N GLY A 220 6.19 8.43 23.61
CA GLY A 220 5.56 7.57 24.62
C GLY A 220 4.02 7.62 24.66
N GLY A 221 3.38 8.42 23.81
CA GLY A 221 1.93 8.48 23.68
C GLY A 221 1.36 7.24 22.99
N ARG A 222 0.26 6.71 23.51
CA ARG A 222 -0.54 5.67 22.84
C ARG A 222 -1.51 6.34 21.86
N LEU A 223 -1.61 5.79 20.65
CA LEU A 223 -2.64 6.22 19.70
C LEU A 223 -4.02 5.77 20.17
N ALA A 224 -5.03 6.60 19.94
CA ALA A 224 -6.43 6.23 20.13
C ALA A 224 -6.99 5.58 18.85
N ASN A 225 -7.93 4.65 19.02
CA ASN A 225 -8.68 4.07 17.90
C ASN A 225 -9.91 4.93 17.62
N ASP A 226 -9.75 5.96 16.79
CA ASP A 226 -10.85 6.77 16.27
C ASP A 226 -11.12 6.45 14.78
N GLU A 227 -12.18 7.05 14.22
CA GLU A 227 -12.60 6.82 12.83
C GLU A 227 -11.55 7.29 11.80
N ASP A 228 -10.65 8.18 12.23
CA ASP A 228 -9.56 8.75 11.43
C ASP A 228 -8.19 8.11 11.76
N THR A 229 -8.20 6.97 12.44
CA THR A 229 -6.98 6.20 12.72
C THR A 229 -7.15 4.80 12.15
N VAL A 230 -6.37 4.54 11.11
CA VAL A 230 -6.40 3.28 10.37
C VAL A 230 -5.05 2.60 10.44
N VAL A 231 -5.07 1.29 10.60
CA VAL A 231 -3.87 0.49 10.87
C VAL A 231 -3.96 -0.85 10.17
N GLY A 232 -2.82 -1.40 9.76
CA GLY A 232 -2.72 -2.72 9.18
C GLY A 232 -1.35 -3.33 9.36
N VAL A 233 -1.26 -4.66 9.49
CA VAL A 233 0.03 -5.34 9.47
C VAL A 233 0.59 -5.32 8.04
N ILE A 234 1.90 -5.07 7.92
CA ILE A 234 2.63 -5.16 6.67
C ILE A 234 2.92 -6.63 6.39
N ALA A 235 2.20 -7.19 5.43
CA ALA A 235 2.29 -8.57 5.01
C ALA A 235 3.08 -8.71 3.71
N ARG A 236 3.62 -9.91 3.47
CA ARG A 236 4.30 -10.23 2.20
C ARG A 236 3.30 -10.14 1.05
N SER A 237 3.74 -9.62 -0.09
CA SER A 237 2.97 -9.61 -1.33
C SER A 237 3.74 -10.30 -2.45
N ALA A 238 3.01 -10.75 -3.46
CA ALA A 238 3.59 -11.49 -4.58
C ALA A 238 4.41 -10.57 -5.49
N GLY A 239 5.59 -11.04 -5.89
CA GLY A 239 6.31 -10.49 -7.03
C GLY A 239 5.54 -10.69 -8.33
N VAL A 240 5.98 -10.01 -9.39
CA VAL A 240 5.44 -10.22 -10.74
C VAL A 240 5.58 -11.72 -11.09
N TRP A 241 4.47 -12.33 -11.54
CA TRP A 241 4.34 -13.76 -11.89
C TRP A 241 4.30 -14.77 -10.73
N GLU A 242 4.36 -14.34 -9.47
CA GLU A 242 4.32 -15.27 -8.33
C GLU A 242 2.90 -15.61 -7.85
N ASN A 243 1.88 -14.94 -8.40
CA ASN A 243 0.49 -15.16 -8.06
C ASN A 243 -0.30 -15.45 -9.33
N ASP A 244 -0.66 -16.73 -9.51
CA ASP A 244 -1.49 -17.29 -10.57
C ASP A 244 -2.92 -17.62 -10.09
N LYS A 245 -3.24 -17.34 -8.82
CA LYS A 245 -4.56 -17.56 -8.21
C LYS A 245 -5.69 -16.97 -9.04
N THR A 246 -6.62 -17.80 -9.52
CA THR A 246 -7.82 -17.35 -10.26
C THR A 246 -9.08 -17.42 -9.39
N VAL A 247 -9.07 -18.29 -8.37
CA VAL A 247 -10.16 -18.55 -7.44
C VAL A 247 -9.66 -18.37 -6.01
N CYS A 248 -10.49 -17.78 -5.15
CA CYS A 248 -10.20 -17.65 -3.73
C CYS A 248 -10.69 -18.83 -2.92
N SER A 249 -9.78 -19.50 -2.21
CA SER A 249 -10.12 -20.65 -1.36
C SER A 249 -11.07 -20.31 -0.20
N CYS A 250 -11.09 -19.06 0.25
CA CYS A 250 -11.96 -18.62 1.35
C CYS A 250 -13.43 -18.55 0.94
N THR A 251 -13.72 -18.14 -0.29
CA THR A 251 -15.08 -17.87 -0.80
C THR A 251 -15.52 -18.85 -1.89
N GLY A 252 -14.56 -19.53 -2.54
CA GLY A 252 -14.77 -20.32 -3.75
C GLY A 252 -15.01 -19.48 -5.01
N LYS A 253 -15.00 -18.14 -4.91
CA LYS A 253 -15.28 -17.22 -6.01
C LYS A 253 -14.04 -16.94 -6.83
N THR A 254 -14.23 -16.67 -8.11
CA THR A 254 -13.19 -16.10 -8.97
C THR A 254 -12.82 -14.70 -8.51
N LEU A 255 -11.61 -14.24 -8.83
CA LEU A 255 -11.20 -12.88 -8.46
C LEU A 255 -12.07 -11.79 -9.09
N TRP A 256 -12.67 -12.05 -10.24
CA TRP A 256 -13.62 -11.13 -10.87
C TRP A 256 -15.00 -11.14 -10.20
N GLU A 257 -15.40 -12.25 -9.59
CA GLU A 257 -16.60 -12.30 -8.74
C GLU A 257 -16.35 -11.55 -7.43
N GLU A 258 -15.24 -11.82 -6.74
CA GLU A 258 -14.87 -11.07 -5.53
C GLU A 258 -14.76 -9.58 -5.83
N ARG A 259 -14.11 -9.21 -6.94
CA ARG A 259 -14.01 -7.80 -7.32
C ARG A 259 -15.36 -7.13 -7.54
N ARG A 260 -16.33 -7.83 -8.14
CA ARG A 260 -17.69 -7.29 -8.31
C ARG A 260 -18.40 -7.10 -6.97
N ASP A 261 -18.25 -8.05 -6.06
CA ASP A 261 -18.82 -7.95 -4.71
C ASP A 261 -18.21 -6.77 -3.95
N GLU A 262 -16.90 -6.60 -4.04
CA GLU A 262 -16.20 -5.49 -3.39
C GLU A 262 -16.57 -4.12 -3.99
N VAL A 263 -16.72 -4.02 -5.32
CA VAL A 263 -17.27 -2.80 -5.93
C VAL A 263 -18.68 -2.50 -5.42
N GLN A 264 -19.55 -3.51 -5.28
CA GLN A 264 -20.91 -3.33 -4.76
C GLN A 264 -20.95 -2.87 -3.30
N LYS A 265 -19.98 -3.32 -2.48
CA LYS A 265 -19.80 -2.87 -1.10
C LYS A 265 -19.19 -1.46 -0.99
N GLY A 266 -18.84 -0.82 -2.11
CA GLY A 266 -18.13 0.46 -2.14
C GLY A 266 -16.66 0.35 -1.71
N MET A 267 -16.10 -0.86 -1.82
CA MET A 267 -14.73 -1.18 -1.42
C MET A 267 -13.69 -0.91 -2.52
N LEU A 268 -14.08 -0.40 -3.68
CA LEU A 268 -13.19 -0.07 -4.81
C LEU A 268 -13.69 1.16 -5.56
#